data_AF-A0A947BAC4-F1
#
_entry.id   AF-A0A947BAC4-F1
#
_cell.length_a   1.000
_cell.length_b   1.000
_cell.length_c   1.000
_cell.angle_alpha   90.00
_cell.angle_beta   90.00
_cell.angle_gamma   90.00
#
_symmetry.space_group_name_H-M   'P 1'
#
loop_
_entity.id
_entity.type
_entity.pdbx_description
1 polymer ?
#
loop_
_entity_poly.entity_id
_entity_poly.type
_entity_poly.pdbx_seq_one_letter_code
_entity_poly.pdbx_strand_id
1 'polypeptide(L)'
;MSSRRADTTRTFGRFLLVGLLNTAFGYGVYALLLWLGSPPQPALVLAFAIGVAWNYFTTARLVFRARGFAKLPAYVFAYLTVYSANALALQFALSRDVDPFLAQALLTPVAAVASFLLLSRVFRDQPKTT
;
A
#
# COMPACT_ATOMS: atom_id res chain seq x y z
N MET A 1 -14.10 -27.45 -16.98
CA MET A 1 -14.23 -26.71 -15.70
C MET A 1 -12.92 -26.63 -14.88
N SER A 2 -11.80 -27.20 -15.32
CA SER A 2 -10.51 -27.16 -14.60
C SER A 2 -9.65 -25.91 -14.86
N SER A 3 -9.85 -25.19 -15.98
CA SER A 3 -9.00 -24.04 -16.34
C SER A 3 -9.22 -22.77 -15.48
N ARG A 4 -10.46 -22.47 -15.07
CA ARG A 4 -10.78 -21.27 -14.26
C ARG A 4 -10.12 -21.25 -12.86
N ARG A 5 -9.82 -22.43 -12.28
CA ARG A 5 -9.19 -22.51 -10.94
C ARG A 5 -7.70 -22.16 -11.02
N ALA A 6 -6.99 -22.64 -12.05
CA ALA A 6 -5.56 -22.40 -12.23
C ALA A 6 -5.24 -20.90 -12.45
N ASP A 7 -6.09 -20.20 -13.20
CA ASP A 7 -5.93 -18.76 -13.44
C ASP A 7 -6.13 -17.92 -12.17
N THR A 8 -7.04 -18.34 -11.30
CA THR A 8 -7.32 -17.66 -10.01
C THR A 8 -6.16 -17.84 -9.03
N THR A 9 -5.61 -19.05 -8.91
CA THR A 9 -4.47 -19.35 -8.04
C THR A 9 -3.20 -18.60 -8.48
N ARG A 10 -2.96 -18.52 -9.80
CA ARG A 10 -1.78 -17.82 -10.35
C ARG A 10 -1.87 -16.29 -10.16
N THR A 11 -3.08 -15.75 -10.24
CA THR A 11 -3.35 -14.32 -9.99
C THR A 11 -3.20 -13.97 -8.51
N PHE A 12 -3.71 -14.83 -7.62
CA PHE A 12 -3.56 -14.66 -6.17
C PHE A 12 -2.09 -14.73 -5.72
N GLY A 13 -1.31 -15.67 -6.29
CA GLY A 13 0.13 -15.76 -6.02
C GLY A 13 0.89 -14.51 -6.46
N ARG A 14 0.60 -13.97 -7.64
CA ARG A 14 1.18 -12.69 -8.10
C ARG A 14 0.75 -11.51 -7.22
N PHE A 15 -0.50 -11.47 -6.78
CA PHE A 15 -1.00 -10.44 -5.87
C PHE A 15 -0.24 -10.44 -4.54
N LEU A 16 -0.06 -11.62 -3.92
CA LEU A 16 0.72 -11.76 -2.70
C LEU A 16 2.17 -11.33 -2.89
N LEU A 17 2.80 -11.74 -3.99
CA LEU A 17 4.21 -11.45 -4.26
C LEU A 17 4.45 -9.94 -4.48
N VAL A 18 3.56 -9.28 -5.24
CA VAL A 18 3.61 -7.83 -5.45
C VAL A 18 3.28 -7.07 -4.15
N GLY A 19 2.27 -7.52 -3.40
CA GLY A 19 1.91 -6.95 -2.11
C GLY A 19 3.06 -7.03 -1.10
N LEU A 20 3.75 -8.18 -1.04
CA LEU A 20 4.92 -8.38 -0.19
C LEU A 20 6.09 -7.50 -0.62
N LEU A 21 6.37 -7.41 -1.93
CA LEU A 21 7.41 -6.54 -2.47
C LEU A 21 7.17 -5.06 -2.11
N ASN A 22 5.93 -4.58 -2.30
CA ASN A 22 5.58 -3.19 -2.01
C ASN A 22 5.59 -2.90 -0.50
N THR A 23 5.20 -3.87 0.31
CA THR A 23 5.27 -3.78 1.78
C THR A 23 6.73 -3.74 2.26
N ALA A 24 7.56 -4.67 1.77
CA ALA A 24 8.97 -4.74 2.11
C ALA A 24 9.71 -3.47 1.68
N PHE A 25 9.40 -2.94 0.49
CA PHE A 25 9.97 -1.69 0.01
C PHE A 25 9.55 -0.50 0.87
N GLY A 26 8.25 -0.33 1.16
CA GLY A 26 7.77 0.77 2.00
C GLY A 26 8.34 0.74 3.42
N TYR A 27 8.36 -0.44 4.05
CA TYR A 27 8.98 -0.63 5.36
C TYR A 27 10.50 -0.42 5.31
N GLY A 28 11.17 -0.91 4.27
CA GLY A 28 12.61 -0.73 4.08
C GLY A 28 13.01 0.74 3.94
N VAL A 29 12.25 1.54 3.19
CA VAL A 29 12.46 2.98 3.07
C VAL A 29 12.26 3.66 4.43
N TYR A 30 11.19 3.31 5.16
CA TYR A 30 10.95 3.84 6.50
C TYR A 30 12.09 3.51 7.47
N ALA A 31 12.49 2.23 7.53
CA ALA A 31 13.56 1.76 8.40
C ALA A 31 14.91 2.40 8.05
N LEU A 32 15.21 2.59 6.76
CA LEU A 32 16.41 3.27 6.31
C LEU A 32 16.41 4.74 6.76
N LEU A 33 15.28 5.45 6.62
CA LEU A 33 15.17 6.84 7.06
C LEU A 33 15.34 6.98 8.58
N LEU A 34 14.75 6.07 9.35
CA LEU A 34 14.97 5.99 10.80
C LEU A 34 16.44 5.73 11.14
N TRP A 35 17.08 4.78 10.45
CA TRP A 35 18.48 4.45 10.66
C TRP A 35 19.42 5.63 10.33
N LEU A 36 19.06 6.45 9.36
CA LEU A 36 19.74 7.71 9.03
C LEU A 36 19.47 8.84 10.04
N GLY A 37 18.70 8.59 11.10
CA GLY A 37 18.40 9.53 12.18
C GLY A 37 17.18 10.42 11.94
N SER A 38 16.36 10.12 10.93
CA SER A 38 15.13 10.87 10.69
C SER A 38 14.11 10.60 11.82
N PRO A 39 13.40 11.61 12.33
CA PRO A 39 12.33 11.39 13.28
C PRO A 39 11.19 10.53 12.67
N PRO A 40 10.46 9.73 13.47
CA PRO A 40 9.49 8.76 12.97
C PRO A 40 8.39 9.33 12.06
N GLN A 41 7.85 10.50 12.36
CA GLN A 41 6.78 11.09 11.54
C GLN A 41 7.27 11.59 10.17
N PRO A 42 8.35 12.41 10.07
CA PRO A 42 8.98 12.74 8.80
C PRO A 42 9.39 11.50 7.99
N ALA A 43 9.94 10.48 8.63
CA ALA A 43 10.28 9.22 7.99
C ALA A 43 9.05 8.52 7.40
N LEU A 44 7.92 8.53 8.11
CA LEU A 44 6.65 7.96 7.63
C LEU A 44 6.10 8.72 6.42
N VAL A 45 6.12 10.06 6.45
CA VAL A 45 5.67 10.92 5.34
C VAL A 45 6.47 10.59 4.07
N LEU A 46 7.81 10.58 4.19
CA LEU A 46 8.71 10.33 3.06
C LEU A 46 8.58 8.90 2.54
N ALA A 47 8.54 7.91 3.44
CA ALA A 47 8.35 6.51 3.06
C ALA A 47 7.00 6.30 2.35
N PHE A 48 5.94 6.99 2.79
CA PHE A 48 4.65 6.96 2.12
C PHE A 48 4.71 7.58 0.73
N ALA A 49 5.32 8.76 0.57
CA ALA A 49 5.45 9.42 -0.73
C ALA A 49 6.25 8.56 -1.73
N ILE A 50 7.38 8.02 -1.29
CA ILE A 50 8.24 7.12 -2.08
C ILE A 50 7.49 5.80 -2.38
N GLY A 51 6.78 5.25 -1.40
CA GLY A 51 6.00 4.03 -1.54
C GLY A 51 4.81 4.18 -2.48
N VAL A 52 4.14 5.33 -2.51
CA VAL A 52 3.08 5.66 -3.48
C VAL A 52 3.67 5.79 -4.87
N ALA A 53 4.82 6.46 -5.03
CA ALA A 53 5.50 6.56 -6.31
C ALA A 53 5.95 5.18 -6.84
N TRP A 54 6.48 4.32 -5.98
CA TRP A 54 6.86 2.95 -6.29
C TRP A 54 5.64 2.07 -6.62
N ASN A 55 4.56 2.16 -5.82
CA ASN A 55 3.29 1.49 -6.11
C ASN A 55 2.71 1.96 -7.44
N TYR A 56 2.78 3.25 -7.74
CA TYR A 56 2.34 3.78 -9.02
C TYR A 56 3.23 3.27 -10.16
N PHE A 57 4.55 3.25 -10.02
CA PHE A 57 5.42 2.75 -11.09
C PHE A 57 5.21 1.25 -11.34
N THR A 58 5.12 0.45 -10.28
CA THR A 58 4.84 -0.99 -10.39
C THR A 58 3.44 -1.24 -10.93
N THR A 59 2.41 -0.53 -10.45
CA THR A 59 1.02 -0.76 -10.87
C THR A 59 0.71 -0.15 -12.24
N ALA A 60 1.14 1.08 -12.52
CA ALA A 60 0.90 1.76 -13.80
C ALA A 60 1.69 1.13 -14.95
N ARG A 61 2.94 0.69 -14.72
CA ARG A 61 3.78 0.09 -15.76
C ARG A 61 3.49 -1.40 -15.98
N LEU A 62 3.15 -2.17 -14.94
CA LEU A 62 2.88 -3.62 -15.09
C LEU A 62 1.40 -3.97 -15.32
N VAL A 63 0.45 -3.19 -14.79
CA VAL A 63 -0.98 -3.58 -14.84
C VAL A 63 -1.74 -2.83 -15.91
N PHE A 64 -1.52 -1.52 -16.04
CA PHE A 64 -2.57 -0.71 -16.64
C PHE A 64 -2.44 -0.47 -18.14
N ARG A 65 -1.27 -0.12 -18.71
CA ARG A 65 -1.24 0.47 -20.08
C ARG A 65 -2.43 1.46 -20.29
N ALA A 66 -2.89 2.13 -19.22
CA ALA A 66 -4.27 2.62 -19.18
C ALA A 66 -4.35 4.02 -19.78
N ARG A 67 -5.34 4.20 -20.65
CA ARG A 67 -5.80 5.51 -21.11
C ARG A 67 -6.83 6.05 -20.11
N GLY A 68 -6.45 7.01 -19.27
CA GLY A 68 -7.41 7.88 -18.55
C GLY A 68 -7.18 8.06 -17.04
N PHE A 69 -7.33 9.31 -16.57
CA PHE A 69 -7.13 9.76 -15.17
C PHE A 69 -8.41 9.78 -14.32
N ALA A 70 -9.54 9.28 -14.84
CA ALA A 70 -10.86 9.47 -14.24
C ALA A 70 -11.02 8.91 -12.81
N LYS A 71 -10.20 7.93 -12.41
CA LYS A 71 -10.22 7.32 -11.06
C LYS A 71 -9.03 7.71 -10.19
N LEU A 72 -8.15 8.59 -10.68
CA LEU A 72 -7.01 9.09 -9.93
C LEU A 72 -7.43 9.82 -8.63
N PRO A 73 -8.49 10.66 -8.60
CA PRO A 73 -8.93 11.29 -7.36
C PRO A 73 -9.39 10.28 -6.30
N ALA A 74 -10.16 9.26 -6.68
CA ALA A 74 -10.62 8.22 -5.77
C ALA A 74 -9.46 7.35 -5.25
N TYR A 75 -8.47 7.08 -6.10
CA TYR A 75 -7.24 6.37 -5.72
C TYR A 75 -6.44 7.16 -4.69
N VAL A 76 -6.20 8.46 -4.96
CA VAL A 76 -5.48 9.35 -4.04
C VAL A 76 -6.20 9.46 -2.71
N PHE A 77 -7.53 9.64 -2.72
CA PHE A 77 -8.33 9.74 -1.50
C PHE A 77 -8.27 8.46 -0.65
N ALA A 78 -8.34 7.28 -1.26
CA ALA A 78 -8.21 6.01 -0.55
C ALA A 78 -6.83 5.88 0.13
N TYR A 79 -5.76 6.22 -0.60
CA TYR A 79 -4.40 6.19 -0.06
C TYR A 79 -4.19 7.21 1.07
N LEU A 80 -4.70 8.44 0.93
CA LEU A 80 -4.65 9.45 1.98
C LEU A 80 -5.42 9.02 3.23
N THR A 81 -6.57 8.39 3.07
CA THR A 81 -7.37 7.89 4.20
C THR A 81 -6.58 6.85 5.00
N VAL A 82 -5.96 5.88 4.32
CA VAL A 82 -5.15 4.85 4.97
C VAL A 82 -3.90 5.44 5.60
N TYR A 83 -3.24 6.36 4.91
CA TYR A 83 -2.08 7.08 5.45
C TYR A 83 -2.40 7.79 6.75
N SER A 84 -3.47 8.58 6.79
CA SER A 84 -3.87 9.32 7.99
C SER A 84 -4.18 8.38 9.14
N ALA A 85 -4.88 7.27 8.89
CA ALA A 85 -5.15 6.26 9.91
C ALA A 85 -3.85 5.61 10.44
N ASN A 86 -2.91 5.27 9.55
CA ASN A 86 -1.61 4.72 9.93
C ASN A 86 -0.80 5.73 10.75
N ALA A 87 -0.72 6.99 10.33
CA ALA A 87 0.02 8.04 11.02
C ALA A 87 -0.51 8.31 12.43
N LEU A 88 -1.85 8.32 12.61
CA LEU A 88 -2.47 8.44 13.92
C LEU A 88 -2.20 7.23 14.81
N ALA A 89 -2.29 6.01 14.24
CA ALA A 89 -2.01 4.79 14.97
C ALA A 89 -0.53 4.69 15.38
N LEU A 90 0.39 5.12 14.51
CA LEU A 90 1.82 5.19 14.83
C LEU A 90 2.06 6.21 15.94
N GLN A 91 1.50 7.42 15.83
CA GLN A 91 1.61 8.44 16.87
C GLN A 91 1.13 7.94 18.22
N PHE A 92 0.03 7.19 18.24
CA PHE A 92 -0.52 6.58 19.44
C PHE A 92 0.36 5.45 19.98
N ALA A 93 0.96 4.61 19.12
CA ALA A 93 1.90 3.59 19.57
C ALA A 93 3.16 4.21 20.19
N LEU A 94 3.69 5.26 19.55
CA LEU A 94 4.85 5.99 20.05
C LEU A 94 4.57 6.71 21.38
N SER A 95 3.36 7.22 21.60
CA SER A 95 3.00 7.81 22.90
C SER A 95 2.82 6.79 24.03
N ARG A 96 2.94 5.50 23.72
CA ARG A 96 2.99 4.37 24.66
C ARG A 96 4.38 3.75 24.74
N ASP A 97 5.41 4.48 24.30
CA ASP A 97 6.82 4.05 24.28
C ASP A 97 7.07 2.74 23.51
N VAL A 98 6.18 2.41 22.55
CA VAL A 98 6.42 1.28 21.64
C VAL A 98 7.56 1.64 20.69
N ASP A 99 8.51 0.72 20.54
CA ASP A 99 9.60 0.88 19.58
C ASP A 99 9.09 1.23 18.16
N PRO A 100 9.64 2.26 17.49
CA PRO A 100 9.16 2.68 16.18
C PRO A 100 9.22 1.60 15.09
N PHE A 101 10.25 0.73 15.12
CA PHE A 101 10.38 -0.35 14.14
C PHE A 101 9.31 -1.41 14.36
N LEU A 102 9.05 -1.78 15.62
CA LEU A 102 8.01 -2.73 16.01
C LEU A 102 6.62 -2.18 15.74
N ALA A 103 6.34 -0.93 16.14
CA ALA A 103 5.06 -0.26 15.88
C ALA A 103 4.75 -0.28 14.38
N GLN A 104 5.71 0.11 13.55
CA GLN A 104 5.49 0.16 12.12
C GLN A 104 5.44 -1.22 11.46
N ALA A 105 6.18 -2.21 11.97
CA ALA A 105 6.08 -3.60 11.51
C ALA A 105 4.67 -4.18 11.71
N LEU A 106 3.97 -3.79 12.79
CA LEU A 106 2.60 -4.21 13.04
C LEU A 106 1.57 -3.40 12.25
N LEU A 107 1.77 -2.09 12.09
CA LEU A 107 0.82 -1.21 11.39
C LEU A 107 0.88 -1.36 9.87
N THR A 108 2.03 -1.72 9.30
CA THR A 108 2.20 -1.79 7.84
C THR A 108 1.31 -2.86 7.19
N PRO A 109 1.22 -4.11 7.70
CA PRO A 109 0.28 -5.10 7.16
C PRO A 109 -1.18 -4.64 7.26
N VAL A 110 -1.56 -3.99 8.35
CA VAL A 110 -2.92 -3.46 8.57
C VAL A 110 -3.25 -2.40 7.52
N ALA A 111 -2.33 -1.47 7.29
CA ALA A 111 -2.48 -0.43 6.27
C ALA A 111 -2.53 -1.03 4.86
N ALA A 112 -1.72 -2.05 4.56
CA ALA A 112 -1.75 -2.74 3.27
C ALA A 112 -3.13 -3.39 3.00
N VAL A 113 -3.70 -4.07 4.00
CA VAL A 113 -5.04 -4.68 3.90
C VAL A 113 -6.12 -3.60 3.76
N ALA A 114 -6.05 -2.52 4.54
CA ALA A 114 -7.00 -1.42 4.46
C ALA A 114 -7.00 -0.76 3.07
N SER A 115 -5.82 -0.47 2.53
CA SER A 115 -5.64 0.03 1.15
C SER A 115 -6.26 -0.91 0.13
N PHE A 116 -5.99 -2.22 0.24
CA PHE A 116 -6.56 -3.21 -0.66
C PHE A 116 -8.09 -3.22 -0.61
N LEU A 117 -8.70 -3.20 0.57
CA LEU A 117 -10.16 -3.22 0.71
C LEU A 117 -10.82 -1.95 0.16
N LEU A 118 -10.24 -0.77 0.41
CA LEU A 118 -10.76 0.49 -0.10
C LEU A 118 -10.66 0.57 -1.62
N LEU A 119 -9.48 0.25 -2.18
CA LEU A 119 -9.28 0.26 -3.62
C LEU A 119 -10.14 -0.79 -4.32
N SER A 120 -10.29 -1.97 -3.71
CA SER A 120 -11.19 -3.02 -4.23
C SER A 120 -12.64 -2.57 -4.31
N ARG A 121 -13.10 -1.66 -3.44
CA ARG A 121 -14.43 -1.04 -3.55
C ARG A 121 -14.47 -0.01 -4.67
N VAL A 122 -13.47 0.87 -4.76
CA VAL A 122 -13.38 1.92 -5.80
C VAL A 122 -13.38 1.34 -7.22
N PHE A 123 -12.81 0.15 -7.41
CA PHE A 123 -12.69 -0.49 -8.73
C PHE A 123 -13.75 -1.56 -9.03
N ARG A 124 -14.66 -1.90 -8.09
CA ARG A 124 -15.68 -2.96 -8.29
C ARG A 124 -16.80 -2.57 -9.27
N ASP A 125 -17.00 -1.28 -9.53
CA ASP A 125 -18.13 -0.75 -10.31
C ASP A 125 -17.93 -0.73 -11.84
N GLN A 126 -17.09 -1.61 -12.40
CA GLN A 126 -16.96 -1.72 -13.86
C GLN A 126 -17.91 -2.82 -14.38
N PRO A 127 -18.93 -2.49 -15.20
CA PRO A 127 -19.59 -3.51 -16.01
C PRO A 127 -18.55 -4.15 -16.92
N LYS A 128 -18.57 -5.48 -17.00
CA LYS A 128 -17.71 -6.23 -17.92
C LYS A 128 -18.06 -5.76 -19.34
N THR A 129 -17.23 -4.92 -19.95
CA THR A 129 -17.34 -4.65 -21.38
C THR A 129 -17.07 -5.97 -22.10
N THR A 130 -18.15 -6.59 -22.53
CA THR A 130 -18.18 -7.68 -23.50
C THR A 130 -18.11 -7.06 -24.88
#